data_AF-A0A820JZA1-F1
#
_entry.id   AF-A0A820JZA1-F1
#
_cell.length_a   1.000
_cell.length_b   1.000
_cell.length_c   1.000
_cell.angle_alpha   90.00
_cell.angle_beta   90.00
_cell.angle_gamma   90.00
#
_symmetry.space_group_name_H-M   'P 1'
#
loop_
_entity.id
_entity.type
_entity.pdbx_description
1 polymer ?
#
loop_
_entity_poly.entity_id
_entity_poly.type
_entity_poly.pdbx_seq_one_letter_code
_entity_poly.pdbx_strand_id
1 'polypeptide(L)'
;METINYYPSDTTIGGLLFSNYISEEIRRLSVKELTSSQAIDRLGVLVSDSPYDLALRPFDKKNDRCFTCDQGFVACSGHLGHISLVLRVYNPVLRGCCLYCHTIQCSNVEKYLFNMQMLYLKHGQTNEIDNLQSIYKTWILERKSLDTFYENINEHMKLNPPSSTRIEATTKNLLAIRQQLIKDFEARAFKAKKKFCPNCNTPVRTLRADSHSKLFYSQGVSNKQIKAYQERMSNIR
;
A
#
# COMPACT_ATOMS: atom_id res chain seq x y z
N MET A 1 1.73 -38.28 35.90
CA MET A 1 2.74 -37.46 35.20
C MET A 1 2.43 -37.56 33.72
N GLU A 2 1.75 -36.56 33.16
CA GLU A 2 1.43 -36.54 31.73
C GLU A 2 2.73 -36.34 30.94
N THR A 3 3.06 -37.33 30.13
CA THR A 3 4.18 -37.30 29.19
C THR A 3 3.89 -36.24 28.13
N ILE A 4 4.58 -35.10 28.21
CA ILE A 4 4.60 -34.11 27.15
C ILE A 4 5.32 -34.76 25.96
N ASN A 5 4.56 -35.22 24.98
CA ASN A 5 5.11 -35.69 23.72
C ASN A 5 5.64 -34.49 22.95
N TYR A 6 6.94 -34.25 23.04
CA TYR A 6 7.66 -33.29 22.22
C TYR A 6 7.78 -33.89 20.82
N TYR A 7 6.85 -33.55 19.92
CA TYR A 7 7.05 -33.83 18.50
C TYR A 7 8.09 -32.82 17.99
N PRO A 8 9.31 -33.24 17.59
CA PRO A 8 10.25 -32.32 16.98
C PRO A 8 9.66 -31.87 15.64
N SER A 9 9.07 -30.68 15.61
CA SER A 9 8.83 -30.01 14.34
C SER A 9 10.18 -29.47 13.87
N ASP A 10 10.82 -30.14 12.91
CA ASP A 10 12.07 -29.69 12.26
C ASP A 10 11.91 -28.35 11.49
N THR A 11 10.72 -27.74 11.57
CA THR A 11 10.40 -26.47 10.93
C THR A 11 10.90 -25.31 11.78
N THR A 12 11.80 -24.50 11.23
CA THR A 12 12.27 -23.26 11.83
C THR A 12 11.75 -22.06 11.04
N ILE A 13 11.49 -20.95 11.73
CA ILE A 13 11.02 -19.70 11.09
C ILE A 13 12.23 -19.01 10.46
N GLY A 14 12.30 -18.98 9.13
CA GLY A 14 13.41 -18.37 8.39
C GLY A 14 13.33 -16.84 8.24
N GLY A 15 12.15 -16.25 8.43
CA GLY A 15 11.97 -14.80 8.32
C GLY A 15 10.50 -14.38 8.37
N LEU A 16 10.25 -13.08 8.50
CA LEU A 16 8.92 -12.47 8.54
C LEU A 16 8.75 -11.47 7.40
N LEU A 17 7.62 -11.55 6.70
CA LEU A 17 7.23 -10.59 5.67
C LEU A 17 6.02 -9.79 6.15
N PHE A 18 6.13 -8.47 6.06
CA PHE A 18 5.02 -7.57 6.37
C PHE A 18 4.21 -7.27 5.12
N SER A 19 2.89 -7.42 5.21
CA SER A 19 1.94 -7.06 4.17
C SER A 19 0.62 -6.59 4.79
N ASN A 20 -0.29 -6.07 3.97
CA ASN A 20 -1.63 -5.70 4.40
C ASN A 20 -2.62 -6.75 3.88
N TYR A 21 -3.60 -7.12 4.69
CA TYR A 21 -4.70 -7.95 4.22
C TYR A 21 -5.59 -7.19 3.25
N ILE A 22 -5.95 -7.83 2.13
CA ILE A 22 -7.05 -7.35 1.28
C ILE A 22 -8.40 -7.84 1.84
N SER A 23 -9.50 -7.15 1.51
CA SER A 23 -10.82 -7.48 2.04
C SER A 23 -11.25 -8.93 1.77
N GLU A 24 -10.84 -9.50 0.63
CA GLU A 24 -11.11 -10.90 0.30
C GLU A 24 -10.36 -11.87 1.22
N GLU A 25 -9.09 -11.60 1.54
CA GLU A 25 -8.31 -12.41 2.47
C GLU A 25 -8.90 -12.40 3.88
N ILE A 26 -9.35 -11.23 4.35
CA ILE A 26 -10.03 -11.11 5.64
C ILE A 26 -11.28 -11.98 5.67
N ARG A 27 -12.12 -11.92 4.64
CA ARG A 27 -13.34 -12.75 4.56
C ARG A 27 -13.03 -14.24 4.50
N ARG A 28 -11.96 -14.63 3.78
CA ARG A 28 -11.54 -16.04 3.68
C ARG A 28 -10.99 -16.58 5.00
N LEU A 29 -10.27 -15.75 5.77
CA LEU A 29 -9.72 -16.13 7.07
C LEU A 29 -10.78 -16.06 8.18
N SER A 30 -11.83 -15.26 7.98
CA SER A 30 -12.86 -15.06 8.97
C SER A 30 -13.89 -16.17 8.96
N VAL A 31 -14.24 -16.66 10.14
CA VAL A 31 -15.27 -17.69 10.33
C VAL A 31 -16.67 -17.09 10.47
N LYS A 32 -16.76 -15.79 10.77
CA LYS A 32 -18.04 -15.13 11.07
C LYS A 32 -17.98 -13.61 10.89
N GLU A 33 -19.06 -13.04 10.38
CA GLU A 33 -19.30 -11.60 10.38
C GLU A 33 -19.93 -11.16 11.71
N LEU A 34 -19.41 -10.09 12.30
CA LEU A 34 -19.89 -9.54 13.56
C LEU A 34 -20.75 -8.31 13.29
N THR A 35 -22.01 -8.38 13.70
CA THR A 35 -23.04 -7.38 13.43
C THR A 35 -23.58 -6.74 14.71
N SER A 36 -23.49 -7.44 15.85
CA SER A 36 -23.95 -6.93 17.14
C SER A 36 -22.82 -6.23 17.90
N SER A 37 -23.06 -5.02 18.38
CA SER A 37 -22.16 -4.35 19.32
C SER A 37 -22.36 -4.81 20.77
N GLN A 38 -23.54 -5.33 21.09
CA GLN A 38 -23.85 -5.85 22.42
C GLN A 38 -23.33 -7.29 22.52
N ALA A 39 -22.49 -7.52 23.53
CA ALA A 39 -21.85 -8.81 23.71
C ALA A 39 -22.60 -9.75 24.67
N ILE A 40 -23.26 -9.16 25.68
CA ILE A 40 -24.07 -9.87 26.67
C ILE A 40 -25.43 -9.18 26.76
N ASP A 41 -26.51 -9.96 26.75
CA ASP A 41 -27.87 -9.46 26.89
C ASP A 41 -28.21 -9.09 28.36
N ARG A 42 -29.46 -8.68 28.61
CA ARG A 42 -29.91 -8.30 29.96
C ARG A 42 -30.03 -9.47 30.93
N LEU A 43 -30.02 -10.70 30.41
CA LEU A 43 -30.15 -11.94 31.18
C LEU A 43 -28.78 -12.58 31.46
N GLY A 44 -27.69 -11.97 30.98
CA GLY A 44 -26.33 -12.48 31.16
C GLY A 44 -25.92 -13.50 30.09
N VAL A 45 -26.69 -13.66 29.01
CA VAL A 45 -26.42 -14.60 27.92
C VAL A 45 -25.62 -13.93 26.82
N LEU A 46 -24.69 -14.65 26.21
CA LEU A 46 -23.90 -14.17 25.08
C LEU A 46 -24.79 -13.96 23.85
N VAL A 47 -24.64 -12.80 23.25
CA VAL A 47 -25.38 -12.43 22.03
C VAL A 47 -24.64 -13.01 20.81
N SER A 48 -25.38 -13.62 19.89
CA SER A 48 -24.84 -14.05 18.61
C SER A 48 -24.34 -12.88 17.77
N ASP A 49 -23.37 -13.14 16.91
CA ASP A 49 -22.74 -12.18 15.99
C ASP A 49 -22.08 -11.00 16.73
N SER A 50 -21.76 -11.19 18.01
CA SER A 50 -21.09 -10.22 18.85
C SER A 50 -19.58 -10.50 18.96
N PRO A 51 -18.78 -9.57 19.52
CA PRO A 51 -17.37 -9.80 19.78
C PRO A 51 -17.06 -11.01 20.69
N TYR A 52 -18.05 -11.53 21.44
CA TYR A 52 -17.91 -12.73 22.29
C TYR A 52 -18.69 -13.94 21.76
N ASP A 53 -19.01 -13.96 20.47
CA ASP A 53 -19.67 -15.12 19.85
C ASP A 53 -18.82 -16.41 19.98
N LEU A 54 -19.48 -17.52 20.34
CA LEU A 54 -18.85 -18.83 20.57
C LEU A 54 -18.21 -19.43 19.32
N ALA A 55 -18.55 -18.96 18.12
CA ALA A 55 -17.84 -19.31 16.88
C ALA A 55 -16.40 -18.78 16.86
N LEU A 56 -16.12 -17.69 17.58
CA LEU A 56 -14.76 -17.14 17.66
C LEU A 56 -13.93 -17.84 18.73
N ARG A 57 -14.52 -18.07 19.91
CA ARG A 57 -13.86 -18.74 21.04
C ARG A 57 -14.89 -19.08 22.13
N PRO A 58 -14.69 -20.14 22.93
CA PRO A 58 -15.46 -20.34 24.16
C PRO A 58 -15.27 -19.16 25.13
N PHE A 59 -16.35 -18.73 25.77
CA PHE A 59 -16.29 -17.63 26.73
C PHE A 59 -16.04 -18.14 28.16
N ASP A 60 -16.80 -19.15 28.59
CA ASP A 60 -16.60 -19.83 29.87
C ASP A 60 -15.70 -21.07 29.75
N LYS A 61 -14.95 -21.35 30.83
CA LYS A 61 -13.99 -22.45 30.91
C LYS A 61 -14.64 -23.82 31.04
N LYS A 62 -15.83 -23.91 31.64
CA LYS A 62 -16.42 -25.19 32.07
C LYS A 62 -17.45 -25.73 31.08
N ASN A 63 -18.31 -24.87 30.53
CA ASN A 63 -19.50 -25.32 29.80
C ASN A 63 -19.47 -25.01 28.30
N ASP A 64 -18.68 -24.02 27.89
CA ASP A 64 -18.71 -23.55 26.51
C ASP A 64 -17.75 -24.33 25.60
N ARG A 65 -18.23 -24.64 24.40
CA ARG A 65 -17.44 -25.19 23.31
C ARG A 65 -17.47 -24.26 22.11
N CYS A 66 -16.37 -24.24 21.37
CA CYS A 66 -16.25 -23.38 20.21
C CYS A 66 -17.13 -23.90 19.08
N PHE A 67 -17.98 -23.07 18.48
CA PHE A 67 -18.83 -23.55 17.37
C PHE A 67 -18.05 -23.83 16.07
N THR A 68 -16.80 -23.37 15.98
CA THR A 68 -15.94 -23.61 14.80
C THR A 68 -15.09 -24.87 14.94
N CYS A 69 -14.45 -25.09 16.09
CA CYS A 69 -13.53 -26.22 16.30
C CYS A 69 -14.00 -27.26 17.32
N ASP A 70 -15.14 -27.03 17.99
CA ASP A 70 -15.73 -27.86 19.05
C ASP A 70 -14.83 -28.11 20.28
N GLN A 71 -13.75 -27.34 20.39
CA GLN A 71 -12.82 -27.41 21.52
C GLN A 71 -13.29 -26.52 22.67
N GLY A 72 -12.96 -26.94 23.90
CA GLY A 72 -13.16 -26.13 25.10
C GLY A 72 -12.17 -24.97 25.22
N PHE A 73 -12.37 -24.11 26.23
CA PHE A 73 -11.66 -22.83 26.40
C PHE A 73 -10.12 -22.90 26.34
N VAL A 74 -9.54 -23.96 26.91
CA VAL A 74 -8.08 -24.12 27.03
C VAL A 74 -7.45 -24.58 25.71
N ALA A 75 -8.13 -25.48 24.98
CA ALA A 75 -7.61 -26.06 23.76
C ALA A 75 -7.83 -25.16 22.54
N CYS A 76 -8.92 -24.38 22.52
CA CYS A 76 -9.24 -23.49 21.41
C CYS A 76 -8.22 -22.33 21.31
N SER A 77 -7.51 -22.25 20.17
CA SER A 77 -6.59 -21.15 19.83
C SER A 77 -7.30 -19.84 19.48
N GLY A 78 -8.61 -19.89 19.22
CA GLY A 78 -9.43 -18.77 18.77
C GLY A 78 -9.46 -18.64 17.25
N HIS A 79 -10.57 -18.07 16.76
CA HIS A 79 -10.85 -17.87 15.33
C HIS A 79 -11.13 -16.40 15.03
N LEU A 80 -10.87 -16.00 13.79
CA LEU A 80 -11.01 -14.62 13.36
C LEU A 80 -12.46 -14.30 12.96
N GLY A 81 -13.01 -13.24 13.53
CA GLY A 81 -14.23 -12.59 13.03
C GLY A 81 -13.88 -11.40 12.13
N HIS A 82 -14.86 -10.89 11.40
CA HIS A 82 -14.72 -9.62 10.68
C HIS A 82 -15.95 -8.74 10.86
N ILE A 83 -15.75 -7.42 10.77
CA ILE A 83 -16.84 -6.43 10.77
C ILE A 83 -16.87 -5.83 9.36
N SER A 84 -17.99 -6.00 8.66
CA SER A 84 -18.18 -5.31 7.38
C SER A 84 -18.55 -3.86 7.61
N LEU A 85 -17.68 -2.96 7.16
CA LEU A 85 -18.01 -1.54 7.13
C LEU A 85 -18.91 -1.27 5.93
N VAL A 86 -20.09 -0.68 6.19
CA VAL A 86 -21.06 -0.29 5.16
C VAL A 86 -20.46 0.69 4.15
N LEU A 87 -19.48 1.50 4.59
CA LEU A 87 -18.75 2.45 3.75
C LEU A 87 -17.25 2.14 3.79
N ARG A 88 -16.58 2.39 2.65
CA ARG A 88 -15.12 2.32 2.59
C ARG A 88 -14.53 3.45 3.43
N VAL A 89 -13.85 3.08 4.51
CA VAL A 89 -13.06 4.01 5.32
C VAL A 89 -11.63 3.98 4.83
N TYR A 90 -11.00 5.14 4.68
CA TYR A 90 -9.61 5.21 4.24
C TYR A 90 -8.67 4.80 5.37
N ASN A 91 -7.64 4.03 5.06
CA ASN A 91 -6.50 3.89 5.95
C ASN A 91 -5.68 5.21 5.86
N PRO A 92 -5.43 5.93 6.97
CA PRO A 92 -4.81 7.27 6.98
C PRO A 92 -3.41 7.40 6.33
N VAL A 93 -2.87 6.32 5.76
CA VAL A 93 -1.55 6.24 5.11
C VAL A 93 -1.55 6.70 3.64
N LEU A 94 -2.71 6.88 2.99
CA LEU A 94 -2.75 7.22 1.55
C LEU A 94 -2.52 8.72 1.28
N ARG A 95 -1.28 9.09 0.90
CA ARG A 95 -0.91 10.43 0.41
C ARG A 95 -0.51 10.38 -1.07
N GLY A 96 -0.81 11.45 -1.82
CA GLY A 96 -0.20 11.68 -3.14
C GLY A 96 -0.95 11.15 -4.37
N CYS A 97 -2.17 10.63 -4.24
CA CYS A 97 -2.99 10.19 -5.37
C CYS A 97 -3.98 11.26 -5.84
N CYS A 98 -4.30 11.27 -7.13
CA CYS A 98 -5.37 12.09 -7.68
C CYS A 98 -6.72 11.44 -7.39
N LEU A 99 -7.66 12.21 -6.83
CA LEU A 99 -9.00 11.72 -6.51
C LEU A 99 -9.92 11.57 -7.74
N TYR A 100 -9.47 12.01 -8.93
CA TYR A 100 -10.23 11.88 -10.17
C TYR A 100 -9.77 10.70 -11.01
N CYS A 101 -8.48 10.63 -11.36
CA CYS A 101 -7.95 9.53 -12.19
C CYS A 101 -7.35 8.38 -11.37
N HIS A 102 -7.38 8.46 -10.03
CA HIS A 102 -6.90 7.42 -9.11
C HIS A 102 -5.44 7.00 -9.29
N THR A 103 -4.64 7.82 -9.97
CA THR A 103 -3.19 7.59 -10.13
C THR A 103 -2.38 8.52 -9.23
N ILE A 104 -1.18 8.07 -8.85
CA ILE A 104 -0.19 8.92 -8.16
C ILE A 104 0.03 10.22 -8.95
N GLN A 105 0.06 11.37 -8.26
CA GLN A 105 0.20 12.71 -8.84
C GLN A 105 1.64 13.01 -9.30
N CYS A 106 2.23 12.06 -10.00
CA CYS A 106 3.57 12.08 -10.56
C CYS A 106 3.50 11.99 -12.09
N SER A 107 4.47 12.56 -12.80
CA SER A 107 4.55 12.42 -14.26
C SER A 107 4.93 10.98 -14.63
N ASN A 108 4.59 10.55 -15.85
CA ASN A 108 4.94 9.21 -16.32
C ASN A 108 6.47 9.02 -16.43
N VAL A 109 7.21 10.07 -16.78
CA VAL A 109 8.68 10.10 -16.80
C VAL A 109 9.26 9.70 -15.44
N GLU A 110 8.80 10.34 -14.37
CA GLU A 110 9.29 10.06 -13.01
C GLU A 110 8.91 8.66 -12.54
N LYS A 111 7.68 8.21 -12.82
CA LYS A 111 7.26 6.83 -12.52
C LYS A 111 8.15 5.84 -13.24
N TYR A 112 8.42 6.08 -14.51
CA TYR A 112 9.19 5.18 -15.35
C TYR A 112 10.65 5.11 -14.87
N LEU A 113 11.30 6.25 -14.67
CA LEU A 113 12.65 6.32 -14.10
C LEU A 113 12.74 5.55 -12.77
N PHE A 114 11.85 5.85 -11.83
CA PHE A 114 11.85 5.22 -10.51
C PHE A 114 11.66 3.70 -10.59
N ASN A 115 10.78 3.22 -11.47
CA ASN A 115 10.60 1.78 -11.68
C ASN A 115 11.86 1.11 -12.22
N MET A 116 12.54 1.72 -13.20
CA MET A 116 13.76 1.15 -13.78
C MET A 116 14.92 1.16 -12.78
N GLN A 117 15.07 2.22 -12.00
CA GLN A 117 16.06 2.27 -10.92
C GLN A 117 15.79 1.22 -9.83
N MET A 118 14.52 1.06 -9.43
CA MET A 118 14.13 0.02 -8.47
C MET A 118 14.32 -1.39 -9.04
N LEU A 119 14.21 -1.57 -10.36
CA LEU A 119 14.50 -2.83 -11.02
C LEU A 119 15.99 -3.16 -10.92
N TYR A 120 16.88 -2.26 -11.35
CA TYR A 120 18.33 -2.47 -11.18
C TYR A 120 18.75 -2.68 -9.72
N LEU A 121 18.11 -1.98 -8.78
CA LEU A 121 18.37 -2.16 -7.35
C LEU A 121 18.04 -3.58 -6.86
N LYS A 122 16.94 -4.19 -7.35
CA LYS A 122 16.60 -5.59 -7.03
C LYS A 122 17.65 -6.59 -7.54
N HIS A 123 18.47 -6.19 -8.50
CA HIS A 123 19.53 -6.98 -9.10
C HIS A 123 20.93 -6.55 -8.62
N GLY A 124 21.02 -5.59 -7.68
CA GLY A 124 22.28 -5.10 -7.11
C GLY A 124 23.13 -4.27 -8.05
N GLN A 125 22.62 -3.88 -9.22
CA GLN A 125 23.36 -3.14 -10.24
C GLN A 125 23.33 -1.64 -9.94
N THR A 126 24.06 -1.22 -8.92
CA THR A 126 24.03 0.17 -8.44
C THR A 126 24.59 1.18 -9.43
N ASN A 127 25.62 0.79 -10.21
CA ASN A 127 26.21 1.66 -11.22
C ASN A 127 25.18 2.08 -12.28
N GLU A 128 24.29 1.16 -12.68
CA GLU A 128 23.25 1.45 -13.67
C GLU A 128 22.21 2.43 -13.13
N ILE A 129 21.97 2.46 -11.81
CA ILE A 129 21.08 3.44 -11.18
C ILE A 129 21.63 4.86 -11.36
N ASP A 130 22.94 5.04 -11.21
CA ASP A 130 23.63 6.33 -11.39
C ASP A 130 23.69 6.73 -12.87
N ASN A 131 23.86 5.77 -13.78
CA ASN A 131 23.75 6.00 -15.23
C ASN A 131 22.34 6.50 -15.60
N LEU A 132 21.28 5.85 -15.10
CA LEU A 132 19.90 6.31 -15.32
C LEU A 132 19.65 7.72 -14.76
N GLN A 133 20.23 8.05 -13.59
CA GLN A 133 20.16 9.42 -13.06
C GLN A 133 20.86 10.43 -13.94
N SER A 134 22.00 10.05 -14.53
CA SER A 134 22.76 10.91 -15.44
C SER A 134 21.99 11.16 -16.73
N ILE A 135 21.39 10.13 -17.33
CA ILE A 135 20.50 10.25 -18.49
C ILE A 135 19.34 11.22 -18.19
N TYR A 136 18.70 11.06 -17.03
CA TYR A 136 17.61 11.93 -16.61
C TYR A 136 18.04 13.40 -16.44
N LYS A 137 19.20 13.64 -15.80
CA LYS A 137 19.76 15.00 -15.64
C LYS A 137 20.05 15.65 -16.98
N THR A 138 20.70 14.93 -17.89
CA THR A 138 21.01 15.41 -19.25
C THR A 138 19.72 15.75 -20.01
N TRP A 139 18.71 14.88 -19.96
CA TRP A 139 17.40 15.12 -20.58
C TRP A 139 16.74 16.42 -20.06
N ILE A 140 16.77 16.67 -18.75
CA ILE A 140 16.25 17.92 -18.17
C ILE A 140 17.03 19.14 -18.67
N LEU A 141 18.36 19.08 -18.62
CA LEU A 141 19.24 20.21 -18.97
C LEU A 141 19.08 20.61 -20.44
N GLU A 142 19.00 19.61 -21.33
CA GLU A 142 18.87 19.82 -22.77
C GLU A 142 17.42 20.10 -23.21
N ARG A 143 16.45 20.00 -22.30
CA ARG A 143 15.01 20.21 -22.56
C ARG A 143 14.48 19.42 -23.76
N LYS A 144 14.95 18.17 -23.91
CA LYS A 144 14.55 17.29 -25.01
C LYS A 144 13.10 16.80 -24.88
N SER A 145 12.55 16.26 -25.95
CA SER A 145 11.16 15.75 -25.98
C SER A 145 10.97 14.56 -25.04
N LEU A 146 9.72 14.24 -24.71
CA LEU A 146 9.40 13.07 -23.87
C LEU A 146 9.79 11.75 -24.54
N ASP A 147 9.68 11.65 -25.86
CA ASP A 147 9.97 10.42 -26.60
C ASP A 147 11.46 10.06 -26.50
N THR A 148 12.34 11.06 -26.68
CA THR A 148 13.78 10.87 -26.53
C THR A 148 14.18 10.38 -25.13
N PHE A 149 13.42 10.75 -24.09
CA PHE A 149 13.67 10.23 -22.74
C PHE A 149 13.40 8.73 -22.67
N TYR A 150 12.24 8.28 -23.15
CA TYR A 150 11.90 6.86 -23.13
C TYR A 150 12.83 6.06 -24.03
N GLU A 151 13.20 6.58 -25.19
CA GLU A 151 14.17 5.95 -26.09
C GLU A 151 15.52 5.74 -25.42
N ASN A 152 16.10 6.79 -24.82
CA ASN A 152 17.40 6.71 -24.15
C ASN A 152 17.41 5.70 -23.00
N ILE A 153 16.36 5.67 -22.17
CA ILE A 153 16.26 4.72 -21.06
C ILE A 153 16.09 3.29 -21.60
N ASN A 154 15.21 3.09 -22.60
CA ASN A 154 15.00 1.78 -23.20
C ASN A 154 16.27 1.25 -23.89
N GLU A 155 17.00 2.10 -24.60
CA GLU A 155 18.26 1.74 -25.24
C GLU A 155 19.32 1.36 -24.20
N HIS A 156 19.49 2.17 -23.15
CA HIS A 156 20.36 1.84 -22.03
C HIS A 156 20.01 0.49 -21.42
N MET A 157 18.73 0.20 -21.20
CA MET A 157 18.28 -1.07 -20.64
C MET A 157 18.48 -2.26 -21.57
N LYS A 158 18.40 -2.07 -22.89
CA LYS A 158 18.72 -3.11 -23.87
C LYS A 158 20.20 -3.45 -23.87
N LEU A 159 21.07 -2.44 -23.74
CA LEU A 159 22.52 -2.61 -23.69
C LEU A 159 22.99 -3.19 -22.35
N ASN A 160 22.34 -2.77 -21.25
CA ASN A 160 22.67 -3.17 -19.89
C ASN A 160 21.46 -3.85 -19.21
N PRO A 161 21.06 -5.06 -19.64
CA PRO A 161 19.88 -5.70 -19.08
C PRO A 161 20.06 -6.02 -17.59
N PRO A 162 18.96 -6.03 -16.79
CA PRO A 162 19.01 -6.50 -15.42
C PRO A 162 19.53 -7.93 -15.34
N SER A 163 20.38 -8.22 -14.35
CA SER A 163 20.94 -9.57 -14.18
C SER A 163 19.83 -10.60 -13.90
N SER A 164 20.08 -11.88 -14.18
CA SER A 164 19.11 -12.95 -13.81
C SER A 164 19.03 -13.15 -12.29
N THR A 165 20.12 -12.86 -11.57
CA THR A 165 20.20 -13.01 -10.12
C THR A 165 19.49 -11.87 -9.42
N ARG A 166 18.39 -12.19 -8.74
CA ARG A 166 17.70 -11.25 -7.85
C ARG A 166 18.34 -11.31 -6.46
N ILE A 167 18.68 -10.14 -5.92
CA ILE A 167 19.19 -10.05 -4.55
C ILE A 167 18.01 -10.01 -3.60
N GLU A 168 17.81 -11.09 -2.86
CA GLU A 168 16.81 -11.17 -1.79
C GLU A 168 17.32 -10.60 -0.47
N ALA A 169 18.63 -10.72 -0.20
CA ALA A 169 19.27 -10.20 1.00
C ALA A 169 19.64 -8.71 0.83
N THR A 170 18.92 -7.82 1.50
CA THR A 170 19.21 -6.39 1.46
C THR A 170 20.43 -6.03 2.32
N THR A 171 21.59 -5.82 1.69
CA THR A 171 22.77 -5.26 2.37
C THR A 171 22.49 -3.82 2.84
N LYS A 172 23.22 -3.36 3.87
CA LYS A 172 23.06 -1.98 4.40
C LYS A 172 23.18 -0.91 3.31
N ASN A 173 24.09 -1.11 2.35
CA ASN A 173 24.27 -0.20 1.22
C ASN A 173 23.03 -0.16 0.31
N LEU A 174 22.50 -1.32 -0.09
CA LEU A 174 21.30 -1.38 -0.94
C LEU A 174 20.07 -0.77 -0.24
N LEU A 175 19.95 -0.93 1.09
CA LEU A 175 18.91 -0.26 1.87
C LEU A 175 19.07 1.26 1.85
N ALA A 176 20.30 1.76 2.02
CA ALA A 176 20.58 3.20 1.96
C ALA A 176 20.23 3.78 0.59
N ILE A 177 20.65 3.11 -0.50
CA ILE A 177 20.31 3.50 -1.87
C ILE A 177 18.79 3.47 -2.09
N ARG A 178 18.10 2.42 -1.62
CA ARG A 178 16.64 2.32 -1.69
C ARG A 178 15.96 3.52 -1.04
N GLN A 179 16.37 3.84 0.19
CA GLN A 179 15.81 4.96 0.94
C GLN A 179 16.08 6.28 0.25
N GLN A 180 17.26 6.46 -0.34
CA GLN A 180 17.62 7.65 -1.09
C GLN A 180 16.76 7.80 -2.35
N LEU A 181 16.60 6.73 -3.13
CA LEU A 181 15.73 6.73 -4.32
C LEU A 181 14.28 7.07 -3.97
N ILE A 182 13.75 6.55 -2.87
CA ILE A 182 12.40 6.87 -2.39
C ILE A 182 12.31 8.36 -2.04
N LYS A 183 13.26 8.88 -1.25
CA LYS A 183 13.30 10.31 -0.87
C LYS A 183 13.39 11.23 -2.09
N ASP A 184 14.22 10.87 -3.06
CA ASP A 184 14.41 11.65 -4.28
C ASP A 184 13.17 11.63 -5.16
N PHE A 185 12.54 10.46 -5.31
CA PHE A 185 11.25 10.33 -5.99
C PHE A 185 10.16 11.14 -5.29
N GLU A 186 10.02 11.03 -3.97
CA GLU A 186 9.04 11.80 -3.20
C GLU A 186 9.27 13.31 -3.32
N ALA A 187 10.53 13.74 -3.32
CA ALA A 187 10.89 15.14 -3.52
C ALA A 187 10.43 15.65 -4.89
N ARG A 188 10.69 14.90 -5.97
CA ARG A 188 10.28 15.27 -7.33
C ARG A 188 8.76 15.13 -7.56
N ALA A 189 8.17 14.07 -7.01
CA ALA A 189 6.77 13.73 -7.20
C ALA A 189 5.83 14.66 -6.41
N PHE A 190 6.15 14.92 -5.13
CA PHE A 190 5.19 15.44 -4.15
C PHE A 190 5.58 16.77 -3.49
N LYS A 191 6.87 17.16 -3.41
CA LYS A 191 7.23 18.45 -2.79
C LYS A 191 6.83 19.65 -3.65
N ALA A 192 6.89 19.52 -4.98
CA ALA A 192 6.44 20.57 -5.87
C ALA A 192 4.91 20.68 -5.84
N LYS A 193 4.37 21.84 -5.45
CA LYS A 193 2.91 22.12 -5.53
C LYS A 193 2.48 22.19 -6.98
N LYS A 194 1.94 21.10 -7.51
CA LYS A 194 1.37 21.05 -8.86
C LYS A 194 -0.01 21.69 -8.84
N LYS A 195 -0.29 22.58 -9.79
CA LYS A 195 -1.62 23.20 -9.96
C LYS A 195 -2.62 22.24 -10.61
N PHE A 196 -2.14 21.34 -11.46
CA PHE A 196 -2.94 20.37 -12.21
C PHE A 196 -2.29 18.98 -12.15
N CYS A 197 -3.10 17.94 -12.21
CA CYS A 197 -2.63 16.56 -12.22
C CYS A 197 -1.82 16.30 -13.51
N PRO A 198 -0.60 15.73 -13.43
CA PRO A 198 0.20 15.41 -14.62
C PRO A 198 -0.45 14.40 -15.57
N ASN A 199 -1.42 13.61 -15.10
CA ASN A 199 -1.99 12.50 -15.86
C ASN A 199 -3.35 12.87 -16.49
N CYS A 200 -4.24 13.54 -15.76
CA CYS A 200 -5.59 13.88 -16.24
C CYS A 200 -5.88 15.39 -16.30
N ASN A 201 -4.88 16.23 -16.01
CA ASN A 201 -5.01 17.69 -15.95
C ASN A 201 -6.05 18.24 -14.95
N THR A 202 -6.73 17.40 -14.16
CA THR A 202 -7.67 17.88 -13.13
C THR A 202 -6.94 18.79 -12.13
N PRO A 203 -7.50 19.95 -11.75
CA PRO A 203 -6.91 20.83 -10.75
C PRO A 203 -6.60 20.09 -9.45
N VAL A 204 -5.36 20.19 -8.98
CA VAL A 204 -4.95 19.56 -7.72
C VAL A 204 -5.46 20.42 -6.57
N ARG A 205 -6.17 19.79 -5.65
CA ARG A 205 -6.64 20.41 -4.41
C ARG A 205 -5.82 19.87 -3.26
N THR A 206 -5.31 20.75 -2.41
CA THR A 206 -4.59 20.33 -1.21
C THR A 206 -5.58 19.74 -0.22
N LEU A 207 -5.36 18.49 0.16
CA LEU A 207 -6.11 17.82 1.22
C LEU A 207 -5.47 18.19 2.56
N ARG A 208 -6.29 18.66 3.50
CA ARG A 208 -5.93 18.77 4.91
C ARG A 208 -6.64 17.66 5.66
N ALA A 209 -5.84 16.87 6.38
CA ALA A 209 -6.38 15.97 7.39
C ALA A 209 -6.66 16.79 8.64
N ASP A 210 -7.86 16.65 9.18
CA ASP A 210 -8.23 17.17 10.49
C ASP A 210 -8.41 15.98 11.43
N SER A 211 -7.65 16.00 12.53
CA SER A 211 -7.74 15.02 13.62
C SER A 211 -7.79 13.55 13.16
N HIS A 212 -7.04 13.24 12.10
CA HIS A 212 -6.93 11.91 11.45
C HIS A 212 -8.25 11.25 11.00
N SER A 213 -9.40 11.93 11.10
CA SER A 213 -10.73 11.36 10.87
C SER A 213 -11.50 12.05 9.74
N LYS A 214 -11.08 13.25 9.33
CA LYS A 214 -11.71 14.03 8.27
C LYS A 214 -10.67 14.51 7.27
N LEU A 215 -11.05 14.48 5.99
CA LEU A 215 -10.27 15.05 4.90
C LEU A 215 -11.05 16.22 4.31
N PHE A 216 -10.44 17.40 4.37
CA PHE A 216 -11.00 18.61 3.80
C PHE A 216 -10.14 19.07 2.64
N TYR A 217 -10.77 19.61 1.60
CA TYR A 217 -10.03 20.46 0.67
C TYR A 217 -9.69 21.76 1.39
N SER A 218 -8.41 22.12 1.44
CA SER A 218 -7.97 23.35 2.11
C SER A 218 -8.55 24.59 1.45
N GLN A 219 -8.79 24.53 0.15
CA GLN A 219 -9.33 25.60 -0.70
C GLN A 219 -10.15 24.98 -1.84
N GLY A 220 -11.16 25.71 -2.30
CA GLY A 220 -11.89 25.40 -3.52
C GLY A 220 -11.05 25.61 -4.78
N VAL A 221 -11.58 25.22 -5.93
CA VAL A 221 -10.95 25.50 -7.23
C VAL A 221 -11.39 26.89 -7.66
N SER A 222 -10.43 27.78 -7.95
CA SER A 222 -10.74 29.11 -8.45
C SER A 222 -11.34 29.07 -9.86
N ASN A 223 -12.19 30.04 -10.20
CA ASN A 223 -12.74 30.18 -11.56
C ASN A 223 -11.65 30.22 -12.64
N LYS A 224 -10.48 30.80 -12.32
CA LYS A 224 -9.31 30.82 -13.21
C LYS A 224 -8.76 29.41 -13.49
N GLN A 225 -8.71 28.55 -12.47
CA GLN A 225 -8.29 27.15 -12.63
C GLN A 225 -9.32 26.32 -13.40
N ILE A 226 -10.62 26.61 -13.24
CA ILE A 226 -11.69 25.95 -14.00
C ILE A 226 -11.57 26.29 -15.49
N LYS A 227 -11.46 27.59 -15.83
CA LYS A 227 -11.25 28.02 -17.22
C LYS A 227 -10.00 27.40 -17.84
N ALA A 228 -8.88 27.43 -17.13
CA ALA A 228 -7.63 26.81 -17.60
C ALA A 228 -7.74 25.28 -17.76
N TYR A 229 -8.57 24.60 -16.95
CA TYR A 229 -8.85 23.17 -17.14
C TYR A 229 -9.68 22.94 -18.40
N GLN A 230 -10.72 23.74 -18.64
CA GLN A 230 -11.57 23.65 -19.83
C GLN A 230 -10.75 23.86 -21.12
N GLU A 231 -9.89 24.88 -21.15
CA GLU A 231 -8.97 25.16 -22.26
C GLU A 231 -7.97 24.00 -22.50
N ARG A 232 -7.46 23.38 -21.43
CA ARG A 232 -6.58 22.21 -21.56
C ARG A 232 -7.31 20.98 -22.08
N MET A 233 -8.58 20.80 -21.72
CA MET A 233 -9.39 19.69 -22.21
C MET A 233 -9.80 19.88 -23.67
N SER A 234 -10.05 21.12 -24.12
CA SER A 234 -10.34 21.40 -25.54
C SER A 234 -9.14 21.14 -26.45
N ASN A 235 -7.92 21.37 -25.95
CA ASN A 235 -6.69 21.19 -26.73
C ASN A 235 -6.18 19.74 -26.78
N ILE A 236 -6.87 18.80 -26.11
CA ILE A 236 -6.55 17.36 -26.12
C ILE A 236 -7.47 16.60 -27.11
N ARG A 237 -8.44 17.28 -27.72
CA ARG A 237 -9.27 16.74 -28.81
C ARG A 237 -8.64 17.01 -30.17
#